data_AF-A0A1W9S8V5-F1
#
_entry.id   AF-A0A1W9S8V5-F1
#
_cell.length_a   1.000
_cell.length_b   1.000
_cell.length_c   1.000
_cell.angle_alpha   90.00
_cell.angle_beta   90.00
_cell.angle_gamma   90.00
#
_symmetry.space_group_name_H-M   'P 1'
#
loop_
_entity.id
_entity.type
_entity.pdbx_description
1 polymer ?
#
loop_
_entity_poly.entity_id
_entity_poly.type
_entity_poly.pdbx_seq_one_letter_code
_entity_poly.pdbx_strand_id
1 'polypeptide(L)'
;MKIQILSDLHLEFEYQEFDFTEADILILAGDIHTGTKGIQWIKGYDLEIPVIYVMGNHEYYSHRYLNLLNECRKIVKDSNVYLLENQSITIDDITFHGTTMWTDFNLFGNPEISKFECEGHMNDYRIIKLDETYTRLRAEDTIKIFFTNN
;
A
#
# COMPACT_ATOMS: atom_id res chain seq x y z
N MET A 1 -0.07 25.01 2.61
CA MET A 1 -0.26 23.62 2.18
C MET A 1 -1.39 22.98 2.97
N LYS A 2 -2.53 22.75 2.32
CA LYS A 2 -3.64 21.91 2.76
C LYS A 2 -3.39 20.48 2.28
N ILE A 3 -3.33 19.53 3.20
CA ILE A 3 -3.12 18.12 2.89
C ILE A 3 -4.42 17.38 3.16
N GLN A 4 -4.94 16.68 2.16
CA GLN A 4 -6.05 15.75 2.33
C GLN A 4 -5.52 14.33 2.42
N ILE A 5 -5.97 13.57 3.41
CA ILE A 5 -5.49 12.21 3.67
C ILE A 5 -6.70 11.27 3.67
N LEU A 6 -6.61 10.20 2.88
CA LEU A 6 -7.60 9.12 2.84
C LEU A 6 -6.87 7.78 3.00
N SER A 7 -7.54 6.81 3.62
CA SER A 7 -7.05 5.44 3.86
C SER A 7 -8.27 4.54 4.05
N ASP A 8 -8.10 3.22 3.91
CA ASP A 8 -9.13 2.21 4.15
C ASP A 8 -10.45 2.50 3.40
N LEU A 9 -10.35 3.02 2.18
CA LEU A 9 -11.53 3.34 1.37
C LEU A 9 -12.23 2.06 0.88
N HIS A 10 -11.47 0.99 0.66
CA HIS A 10 -11.94 -0.31 0.16
C HIS A 10 -12.97 -0.20 -0.98
N LEU A 11 -12.61 0.55 -2.02
CA LEU A 11 -13.48 0.82 -3.17
C LEU A 11 -13.86 -0.46 -3.95
N GLU A 12 -13.24 -1.61 -3.65
CA GLU A 12 -13.68 -2.92 -4.13
C GLU A 12 -15.06 -3.35 -3.60
N PHE A 13 -15.52 -2.78 -2.48
CA PHE A 13 -16.81 -3.11 -1.86
C PHE A 13 -17.86 -2.04 -2.14
N GLU A 14 -17.50 -0.78 -1.96
CA GLU A 14 -18.41 0.34 -2.14
C GLU A 14 -17.69 1.53 -2.76
N TYR A 15 -18.21 2.02 -3.87
CA TYR A 15 -17.67 3.20 -4.52
C TYR A 15 -18.13 4.48 -3.81
N GLN A 16 -17.21 5.41 -3.63
CA GLN A 16 -17.49 6.73 -3.07
C GLN A 16 -16.82 7.83 -3.90
N GLU A 17 -17.53 8.95 -4.08
CA GLU A 17 -16.99 10.17 -4.67
C GLU A 17 -16.37 11.05 -3.58
N PHE A 18 -15.26 11.69 -3.92
CA PHE A 18 -14.55 12.61 -3.05
C PHE A 18 -14.29 13.91 -3.78
N ASP A 19 -14.34 15.01 -3.03
CA ASP A 19 -13.92 16.32 -3.50
C ASP A 19 -12.46 16.55 -3.08
N PHE A 20 -11.63 16.91 -4.07
CA PHE A 20 -10.20 17.18 -3.92
C PHE A 20 -9.85 18.65 -4.22
N THR A 21 -10.84 19.50 -4.50
CA THR A 21 -10.63 20.85 -5.04
C THR A 21 -9.86 21.81 -4.13
N GLU A 22 -9.93 21.61 -2.80
CA GLU A 22 -9.23 22.47 -1.84
C GLU A 22 -7.85 21.94 -1.40
N ALA A 23 -7.46 20.74 -1.83
CA ALA A 23 -6.19 20.14 -1.41
C ALA A 23 -5.03 20.70 -2.22
N ASP A 24 -3.91 21.01 -1.57
CA ASP A 24 -2.63 21.29 -2.24
C ASP A 24 -1.88 19.96 -2.52
N ILE A 25 -2.09 18.94 -1.68
CA ILE A 25 -1.55 17.58 -1.81
C ILE A 25 -2.61 16.57 -1.35
N LEU A 26 -2.74 15.45 -2.06
CA LEU A 26 -3.53 14.29 -1.63
C LEU A 26 -2.61 13.16 -1.18
N ILE A 27 -2.95 12.50 -0.06
CA ILE A 27 -2.28 11.29 0.42
C ILE A 27 -3.31 10.16 0.48
N LEU A 28 -3.02 9.08 -0.23
CA LEU A 28 -3.75 7.82 -0.21
C LEU A 28 -2.91 6.78 0.55
N ALA A 29 -3.25 6.55 1.82
CA ALA A 29 -2.44 5.83 2.80
C ALA A 29 -2.90 4.38 2.99
N GLY A 30 -2.97 3.62 1.89
CA GLY A 30 -3.28 2.19 1.90
C GLY A 30 -4.76 1.83 1.87
N ASP A 31 -5.03 0.59 1.47
CA ASP A 31 -6.35 -0.05 1.43
C ASP A 31 -7.39 0.78 0.66
N ILE A 32 -6.97 1.34 -0.47
CA ILE A 32 -7.82 2.15 -1.35
C ILE A 32 -8.65 1.26 -2.26
N HIS A 33 -7.98 0.34 -2.95
CA HIS A 33 -8.61 -0.67 -3.79
C HIS A 33 -7.64 -1.83 -4.07
N THR A 34 -8.16 -3.04 -4.24
CA THR A 34 -7.40 -4.20 -4.76
C THR A 34 -6.62 -3.94 -6.07
N GLY A 35 -5.40 -4.46 -6.13
CA GLY A 35 -4.53 -4.45 -7.31
C GLY A 35 -4.07 -3.05 -7.74
N THR A 36 -4.11 -2.79 -9.04
CA THR A 36 -3.75 -1.50 -9.64
C THR A 36 -4.93 -0.52 -9.71
N LYS A 37 -6.12 -0.95 -9.28
CA LYS A 37 -7.37 -0.20 -9.48
C LYS A 37 -7.44 1.09 -8.68
N GLY A 38 -6.82 1.16 -7.50
CA GLY A 38 -6.79 2.38 -6.69
C GLY A 38 -6.00 3.49 -7.39
N ILE A 39 -4.87 3.13 -7.99
CA ILE A 39 -4.06 4.04 -8.83
C ILE A 39 -4.85 4.47 -10.08
N GLN A 40 -5.52 3.54 -10.76
CA GLN A 40 -6.33 3.87 -11.94
C GLN A 40 -7.49 4.79 -11.59
N TRP A 41 -8.14 4.55 -10.45
CA TRP A 41 -9.23 5.37 -9.92
C TRP A 41 -8.76 6.81 -9.69
N ILE A 42 -7.66 7.02 -8.94
CA ILE A 42 -7.22 8.38 -8.65
C ILE A 42 -6.67 9.10 -9.89
N LYS A 43 -6.02 8.39 -10.82
CA LYS A 43 -5.61 8.97 -12.11
C LYS A 43 -6.81 9.40 -12.96
N GLY A 44 -7.98 8.79 -12.77
CA GLY A 44 -9.21 9.15 -13.47
C GLY A 44 -9.78 10.53 -13.06
N TYR A 45 -9.36 11.08 -11.92
CA TYR A 45 -9.74 12.44 -11.50
C TYR A 45 -8.95 13.55 -12.21
N ASP A 46 -7.86 13.20 -12.93
CA ASP A 46 -7.01 14.15 -13.67
C ASP A 46 -6.58 15.38 -12.84
N LEU A 47 -6.20 15.13 -11.58
CA LEU A 47 -5.82 16.17 -10.64
C LEU A 47 -4.49 16.81 -11.07
N GLU A 48 -4.38 18.14 -10.94
CA GLU A 48 -3.12 18.87 -11.18
C GLU A 48 -2.19 18.89 -9.94
N ILE A 49 -2.70 18.47 -8.79
CA ILE A 49 -1.95 18.41 -7.52
C ILE A 49 -1.20 17.09 -7.37
N PRO A 50 -0.09 17.04 -6.63
CA PRO A 50 0.61 15.79 -6.33
C PRO A 50 -0.25 14.85 -5.48
N VAL A 51 -0.20 13.56 -5.82
CA VAL A 51 -0.86 12.48 -5.08
C VAL A 51 0.21 11.54 -4.53
N ILE A 52 0.34 11.43 -3.22
CA ILE A 52 1.19 10.42 -2.59
C ILE A 52 0.36 9.16 -2.37
N TYR A 53 0.85 8.02 -2.84
CA TYR A 53 0.19 6.73 -2.70
C TYR A 53 1.07 5.77 -1.92
N VAL A 54 0.54 5.16 -0.87
CA VAL A 54 1.14 4.02 -0.15
C VAL A 54 0.17 2.86 -0.31
N MET A 55 0.68 1.67 -0.64
CA MET A 55 -0.16 0.47 -0.73
C MET A 55 -0.43 -0.08 0.66
N GLY A 56 -1.63 -0.61 0.88
CA GLY A 56 -1.95 -1.44 2.04
C GLY A 56 -1.95 -2.92 1.66
N ASN A 57 -2.44 -3.77 2.55
CA ASN A 57 -2.52 -5.21 2.30
C ASN A 57 -3.62 -5.56 1.29
N HIS A 58 -4.72 -4.78 1.23
CA HIS A 58 -5.82 -5.04 0.30
C HIS A 58 -5.42 -4.83 -1.16
N GLU A 59 -4.50 -3.91 -1.47
CA GLU A 59 -3.91 -3.83 -2.81
C GLU A 59 -3.35 -5.20 -3.25
N TYR A 60 -2.71 -5.92 -2.34
CA TYR A 60 -2.07 -7.21 -2.64
C TYR A 60 -3.03 -8.42 -2.66
N TYR A 61 -4.30 -8.26 -2.27
CA TYR A 61 -5.23 -9.37 -2.23
C TYR A 61 -5.40 -10.06 -3.59
N SER A 62 -5.18 -11.38 -3.62
CA SER A 62 -5.14 -12.22 -4.84
C SER A 62 -4.02 -11.88 -5.84
N HIS A 63 -3.08 -11.02 -5.47
CA HIS A 63 -1.93 -10.62 -6.28
C HIS A 63 -0.61 -11.18 -5.74
N ARG A 64 0.45 -10.99 -6.53
CA ARG A 64 1.83 -11.32 -6.17
C ARG A 64 2.53 -10.05 -5.70
N TYR A 65 3.13 -10.07 -4.51
CA TYR A 65 3.70 -8.89 -3.87
C TYR A 65 4.65 -8.11 -4.78
N LEU A 66 5.78 -8.72 -5.19
CA LEU A 66 6.78 -8.03 -6.00
C LEU A 66 6.29 -7.67 -7.40
N ASN A 67 5.50 -8.54 -8.04
CA ASN A 67 4.98 -8.28 -9.38
C ASN A 67 4.02 -7.09 -9.38
N LEU A 68 3.09 -7.03 -8.41
CA LEU A 68 2.13 -5.94 -8.32
C LEU A 68 2.82 -4.62 -8.00
N LEU A 69 3.75 -4.60 -7.03
CA LEU A 69 4.51 -3.39 -6.72
C LEU A 69 5.23 -2.83 -7.96
N ASN A 70 5.88 -3.71 -8.74
CA ASN A 70 6.55 -3.30 -9.97
C ASN A 70 5.57 -2.86 -11.07
N GLU A 71 4.38 -3.43 -11.13
CA GLU A 71 3.32 -3.00 -12.03
C GLU A 71 2.80 -1.61 -11.67
N CYS A 72 2.48 -1.38 -10.39
CA CYS A 72 2.08 -0.08 -9.86
C CYS A 72 3.15 0.99 -10.16
N ARG A 73 4.43 0.70 -9.92
CA ARG A 73 5.56 1.59 -10.27
C ARG A 73 5.58 1.97 -11.76
N LYS A 74 5.26 1.04 -12.66
CA LYS A 74 5.18 1.32 -14.11
C LYS A 74 3.98 2.21 -14.44
N ILE A 75 2.84 2.02 -13.78
CA ILE A 75 1.61 2.79 -14.03
C ILE A 75 1.75 4.25 -13.57
N VAL A 76 2.39 4.48 -12.43
CA VAL A 76 2.57 5.83 -11.88
C VAL A 76 3.74 6.58 -12.52
N LYS A 77 4.57 5.90 -13.33
CA LYS A 77 5.69 6.52 -14.02
C LYS A 77 5.19 7.70 -14.88
N ASP A 78 5.92 8.82 -14.79
CA ASP A 78 5.65 10.05 -15.54
C ASP A 78 4.24 10.63 -15.26
N SER A 79 3.71 10.43 -14.05
CA SER A 79 2.46 11.04 -13.56
C SER A 79 2.68 11.87 -12.29
N ASN A 80 1.64 12.58 -11.84
CA ASN A 80 1.59 13.28 -10.56
C ASN A 80 1.31 12.36 -9.35
N VAL A 81 1.21 11.04 -9.59
CA VAL A 81 1.04 10.04 -8.52
C VAL A 81 2.41 9.50 -8.13
N TYR A 82 2.75 9.62 -6.86
CA TYR A 82 4.01 9.19 -6.26
C TYR A 82 3.75 7.99 -5.35
N LEU A 83 3.99 6.80 -5.89
CA LEU A 83 3.94 5.56 -5.11
C LEU A 83 5.19 5.46 -4.22
N LEU A 84 5.00 5.45 -2.90
CA LEU A 84 6.08 5.32 -1.93
C LEU A 84 6.07 3.91 -1.30
N GLU A 85 7.18 3.20 -1.46
CA GLU A 85 7.45 1.94 -0.77
C GLU A 85 8.91 1.93 -0.30
N ASN A 86 9.12 2.19 1.01
CA ASN A 86 10.42 2.50 1.61
C ASN A 86 11.15 3.63 0.87
N GLN A 87 10.39 4.68 0.54
CA GLN A 87 10.86 5.81 -0.26
C GLN A 87 10.36 7.12 0.34
N SER A 88 10.98 8.21 -0.10
CA SER A 88 10.66 9.56 0.35
C SER A 88 10.54 10.50 -0.83
N ILE A 89 9.72 11.53 -0.68
CA ILE A 89 9.61 12.64 -1.63
C ILE A 89 9.52 13.96 -0.88
N THR A 90 10.13 15.02 -1.42
CA THR A 90 10.01 16.37 -0.88
C THR A 90 9.14 17.21 -1.81
N ILE A 91 8.10 17.84 -1.26
CA ILE A 91 7.18 18.74 -1.96
C ILE A 91 7.06 20.01 -1.11
N ASP A 92 7.31 21.17 -1.71
CA ASP A 92 7.37 22.49 -1.05
C ASP A 92 8.08 22.47 0.32
N ASP A 93 9.33 22.01 0.32
CA ASP A 93 10.21 21.89 1.51
C ASP A 93 9.72 20.93 2.62
N ILE A 94 8.66 20.16 2.37
CA ILE A 94 8.14 19.12 3.28
C ILE A 94 8.52 17.74 2.72
N THR A 95 9.24 16.95 3.52
CA THR A 95 9.59 15.57 3.17
C THR A 95 8.55 14.59 3.70
N PHE A 96 7.98 13.80 2.79
CA PHE A 96 7.06 12.71 3.07
C PHE A 96 7.80 11.39 2.96
N HIS A 97 7.63 10.54 3.96
CA HIS A 97 8.15 9.17 3.98
C HIS A 97 6.98 8.20 3.88
N GLY A 98 7.05 7.25 2.96
CA GLY A 98 5.99 6.27 2.75
C GLY A 98 6.56 4.87 2.60
N THR A 99 5.97 3.94 3.34
CA THR A 99 6.31 2.52 3.32
C THR A 99 5.13 1.71 3.81
N THR A 100 4.92 0.55 3.21
CA THR A 100 4.06 -0.46 3.81
C THR A 100 4.79 -1.02 5.02
N MET A 101 4.28 -0.79 6.23
CA MET A 101 4.79 -1.42 7.45
C MET A 101 3.73 -2.34 7.99
N TRP A 102 4.03 -3.64 8.01
CA TRP A 102 3.04 -4.62 8.43
C TRP A 102 3.12 -4.92 9.93
N THR A 103 4.00 -5.82 10.34
CA THR A 103 4.16 -6.19 11.74
C THR A 103 5.45 -6.96 11.94
N ASP A 104 6.12 -6.71 13.06
CA ASP A 104 7.23 -7.53 13.56
C ASP A 104 6.72 -8.70 14.44
N PHE A 105 5.41 -8.81 14.59
CA PHE A 105 4.68 -9.78 15.43
C PHE A 105 4.98 -9.72 16.93
N ASN A 106 5.68 -8.68 17.39
CA ASN A 106 6.24 -8.64 18.74
C ASN A 106 5.38 -7.88 19.77
N LEU A 107 4.17 -7.44 19.40
CA LEU A 107 3.29 -6.63 20.26
C LEU A 107 3.05 -7.26 21.65
N PHE A 108 2.93 -8.59 21.72
CA PHE A 108 2.69 -9.32 22.97
C PHE A 108 3.92 -10.09 23.48
N GLY A 109 5.12 -9.80 22.94
CA GLY A 109 6.38 -10.40 23.39
C GLY A 109 6.57 -11.88 23.04
N ASN A 110 5.72 -12.45 22.17
CA ASN A 110 5.89 -13.80 21.64
C ASN A 110 5.61 -13.85 20.13
N PRO A 111 6.58 -13.43 19.30
CA PRO A 111 6.44 -13.40 17.85
C PRO A 111 6.07 -14.75 17.25
N GLU A 112 6.58 -15.87 17.77
CA GLU A 112 6.29 -17.20 17.20
C GLU A 112 4.80 -17.57 17.31
N ILE A 113 4.17 -17.31 18.46
CA ILE A 113 2.72 -17.53 18.62
C ILE A 113 1.94 -16.56 17.74
N SER A 114 2.30 -15.28 17.75
CA SER A 114 1.64 -14.26 16.90
C SER A 114 1.70 -14.63 15.41
N LYS A 115 2.86 -15.06 14.90
CA LYS A 115 3.04 -15.51 13.52
C LYS A 115 2.13 -16.70 13.21
N PHE A 116 2.13 -17.73 14.08
CA PHE A 116 1.28 -18.91 13.91
C PHE A 116 -0.21 -18.55 13.85
N GLU A 117 -0.68 -17.73 14.78
CA GLU A 117 -2.07 -17.30 14.85
C GLU A 117 -2.47 -16.46 13.63
N CYS A 118 -1.63 -15.49 13.24
CA CYS A 118 -1.86 -14.64 12.08
C CYS A 118 -1.94 -15.46 10.79
N GLU A 119 -1.00 -16.39 10.53
CA GLU A 119 -1.04 -17.26 9.35
C GLU A 119 -2.29 -18.15 9.29
N GLY A 120 -2.77 -18.60 10.46
CA GLY A 120 -3.98 -19.41 10.57
C GLY A 120 -5.27 -18.63 10.28
N HIS A 121 -5.31 -17.34 10.61
CA HIS A 121 -6.58 -16.59 10.70
C HIS A 121 -6.71 -15.43 9.71
N MET A 122 -5.63 -14.76 9.35
CA MET A 122 -5.68 -13.56 8.51
C MET A 122 -5.74 -13.90 7.02
N ASN A 123 -6.53 -13.15 6.26
CA ASN A 123 -6.73 -13.40 4.83
C ASN A 123 -5.45 -13.15 4.04
N ASP A 124 -4.65 -12.22 4.49
CA ASP A 124 -3.33 -11.87 4.05
C ASP A 124 -2.46 -13.08 3.68
N TYR A 125 -2.23 -13.97 4.65
CA TYR A 125 -1.43 -15.19 4.47
C TYR A 125 -2.18 -16.31 3.71
N ARG A 126 -3.47 -16.12 3.42
CA ARG A 126 -4.30 -17.05 2.63
C ARG A 126 -4.31 -16.69 1.15
N ILE A 127 -4.38 -15.41 0.81
CA ILE A 127 -4.68 -14.94 -0.55
C ILE A 127 -3.60 -14.08 -1.19
N ILE A 128 -2.64 -13.55 -0.42
CA ILE A 128 -1.47 -12.86 -0.98
C ILE A 128 -0.40 -13.89 -1.33
N LYS A 129 0.24 -13.70 -2.49
CA LYS A 129 1.31 -14.56 -2.99
C LYS A 129 2.64 -13.81 -2.95
N LEU A 130 3.70 -14.52 -2.63
CA LEU A 130 5.04 -13.95 -2.56
C LEU A 130 5.61 -13.69 -3.97
N ASP A 131 5.63 -14.73 -4.80
CA ASP A 131 6.33 -14.72 -6.08
C ASP A 131 5.64 -15.59 -7.16
N GLU A 132 6.35 -15.84 -8.26
CA GLU A 132 5.88 -16.59 -9.44
C GLU A 132 5.72 -18.09 -9.19
N THR A 133 6.27 -18.63 -8.10
CA THR A 133 6.10 -20.04 -7.71
C THR A 133 4.75 -20.31 -7.07
N TYR A 134 3.88 -19.30 -6.96
CA TYR A 134 2.57 -19.35 -6.28
C TYR A 134 2.65 -19.68 -4.79
N THR A 135 3.83 -19.49 -4.19
CA THR A 135 4.00 -19.60 -2.74
C THR A 135 3.18 -18.51 -2.06
N ARG A 136 2.33 -18.91 -1.11
CA ARG A 136 1.58 -17.97 -0.27
C ARG A 136 2.55 -17.17 0.59
N LEU A 137 2.22 -15.91 0.80
CA LEU A 137 2.95 -15.07 1.74
C LEU A 137 2.92 -15.71 3.14
N ARG A 138 4.06 -15.76 3.82
CA ARG A 138 4.20 -16.20 5.21
C ARG A 138 4.52 -15.03 6.12
N ALA A 139 4.24 -15.18 7.40
CA ALA A 139 4.55 -14.18 8.40
C ALA A 139 6.06 -13.89 8.43
N GLU A 140 6.88 -14.91 8.26
CA GLU A 140 8.33 -14.76 8.15
C GLU A 140 8.76 -13.93 6.92
N ASP A 141 8.02 -14.01 5.81
CA ASP A 141 8.30 -13.19 4.63
C ASP A 141 8.03 -11.72 4.90
N THR A 142 6.96 -11.41 5.64
CA THR A 142 6.65 -10.01 5.99
C THR A 142 7.73 -9.38 6.88
N ILE A 143 8.27 -10.11 7.86
CA ILE A 143 9.43 -9.65 8.64
C ILE A 143 10.60 -9.38 7.70
N LYS A 144 10.89 -10.31 6.78
CA LYS A 144 12.02 -10.17 5.87
C LYS A 144 11.90 -8.93 4.99
N ILE A 145 10.72 -8.75 4.39
CA ILE A 145 10.42 -7.67 3.45
C ILE A 145 10.44 -6.31 4.15
N PHE A 146 9.81 -6.18 5.31
CA PHE A 146 9.54 -4.86 5.91
C PHE A 146 10.50 -4.46 7.03
N PHE A 147 11.23 -5.40 7.64
CA PHE A 147 12.07 -5.13 8.82
C PHE A 147 13.53 -5.52 8.68
N THR A 148 13.90 -6.38 7.72
CA THR A 148 15.29 -6.88 7.60
C THR A 148 16.04 -6.41 6.35
N ASN A 149 15.41 -5.59 5.51
CA ASN A 149 16.07 -5.03 4.34
C ASN A 149 16.92 -3.82 4.73
N ASN A 150 18.23 -4.05 4.87
CA ASN A 150 19.30 -3.04 4.72
C ASN A 150 19.74 -2.97 3.26
#